data_AF-A0A7K4G2Y2-F1
#
_entry.id   AF-A0A7K4G2Y2-F1
#
_cell.length_a   1.000
_cell.length_b   1.000
_cell.length_c   1.000
_cell.angle_alpha   90.00
_cell.angle_beta   90.00
_cell.angle_gamma   90.00
#
_symmetry.space_group_name_H-M   'P 1'
#
loop_
_entity.id
_entity.type
_entity.pdbx_description
1 polymer ?
#
loop_
_entity_poly.entity_id
_entity_poly.type
_entity_poly.pdbx_seq_one_letter_code
_entity_poly.pdbx_strand_id
1 'polypeptide(L)'
;MSLKNYENKLVAKKKIIKKKNHPSLDIVGSYGVELSERKIVLCVAGSVAAYKAIELARLLMRHGADVTCVTSDAVTKLVQPDYFKWATGNEVITKLTGELEHIKLADYNQSDLIIVYPATANTLGKLANGIDDTPI
;
A
#
# COMPACT_ATOMS: atom_id res chain seq x y z
N MET A 1 -20.47 -17.56 -15.17
CA MET A 1 -20.69 -16.18 -14.66
C MET A 1 -20.67 -15.25 -15.87
N SER A 2 -21.77 -14.55 -16.19
CA SER A 2 -21.95 -13.86 -17.48
C SER A 2 -21.05 -12.62 -17.62
N LEU A 3 -20.49 -12.38 -18.82
CA LEU A 3 -19.67 -11.21 -19.19
C LEU A 3 -20.29 -9.87 -18.75
N LYS A 4 -21.63 -9.77 -18.76
CA LYS A 4 -22.37 -8.58 -18.29
C LYS A 4 -22.17 -8.26 -16.79
N ASN A 5 -21.94 -9.27 -15.95
CA ASN A 5 -21.65 -9.05 -14.52
C ASN A 5 -20.23 -8.52 -14.31
N TYR A 6 -19.30 -8.84 -15.22
CA TYR A 6 -17.91 -8.37 -15.15
C TYR A 6 -17.81 -6.90 -15.58
N GLU A 7 -18.47 -6.52 -16.67
CA GLU A 7 -18.53 -5.12 -17.11
C GLU A 7 -19.25 -4.20 -16.11
N ASN A 8 -20.35 -4.66 -15.50
CA ASN A 8 -21.05 -3.90 -14.47
C ASN A 8 -20.20 -3.67 -13.22
N LYS A 9 -19.37 -4.65 -12.82
CA LYS A 9 -18.39 -4.47 -11.74
C LYS A 9 -17.34 -3.41 -12.10
N LEU A 10 -16.82 -3.43 -13.33
CA LEU A 10 -15.83 -2.45 -13.80
C LEU A 10 -16.39 -1.01 -13.81
N VAL A 11 -17.64 -0.84 -14.27
CA VAL A 11 -18.32 0.47 -14.31
C VAL A 11 -18.63 0.99 -12.90
N ALA A 12 -19.12 0.14 -12.00
CA ALA A 12 -19.36 0.50 -10.60
C ALA A 12 -18.04 0.87 -9.89
N LYS A 13 -16.94 0.20 -10.21
CA LYS A 13 -15.62 0.43 -9.62
C LYS A 13 -14.93 1.68 -10.16
N LYS A 14 -15.11 2.02 -11.45
CA LYS A 14 -14.76 3.35 -11.98
C LYS A 14 -15.45 4.48 -11.20
N LYS A 15 -16.64 4.23 -10.67
CA LYS A 15 -17.41 5.14 -9.80
C LYS A 15 -16.86 5.20 -8.35
N ILE A 16 -16.38 4.08 -7.80
CA ILE A 16 -15.79 4.00 -6.44
C ILE A 16 -14.37 4.59 -6.41
N ILE A 17 -13.52 4.29 -7.40
CA ILE A 17 -12.17 4.87 -7.55
C ILE A 17 -12.28 6.39 -7.73
N LYS A 18 -13.33 6.87 -8.42
CA LYS A 18 -13.68 8.30 -8.53
C LYS A 18 -13.98 9.00 -7.19
N LYS A 19 -14.08 8.29 -6.06
CA LYS A 19 -14.33 8.91 -4.75
C LYS A 19 -13.05 9.48 -4.11
N LYS A 20 -11.85 9.07 -4.58
CA LYS A 20 -10.56 9.68 -4.22
C LYS A 20 -10.10 10.57 -5.38
N ASN A 21 -10.04 11.88 -5.16
CA ASN A 21 -9.58 12.85 -6.16
C ASN A 21 -8.06 13.02 -6.14
N HIS A 22 -7.28 11.93 -6.31
CA HIS A 22 -5.83 12.02 -6.43
C HIS A 22 -5.38 11.65 -7.86
N PRO A 23 -4.63 12.52 -8.58
CA PRO A 23 -4.21 12.27 -9.97
C PRO A 23 -3.44 10.96 -10.18
N SER A 24 -2.72 10.48 -9.16
CA SER A 24 -1.98 9.21 -9.25
C SER A 24 -2.85 7.99 -9.46
N LEU A 25 -4.16 8.08 -9.20
CA LEU A 25 -5.09 6.96 -9.42
C LEU A 25 -5.39 6.73 -10.90
N ASP A 26 -5.04 7.67 -11.79
CA ASP A 26 -5.27 7.55 -13.25
C ASP A 26 -4.47 6.39 -13.87
N ILE A 27 -3.39 5.93 -13.20
CA ILE A 27 -2.56 4.82 -13.69
C ILE A 27 -3.13 3.45 -13.34
N VAL A 28 -4.14 3.37 -12.47
CA VAL A 28 -4.60 2.11 -11.91
C VAL A 28 -5.16 1.22 -13.01
N GLY A 29 -4.63 0.01 -13.11
CA GLY A 29 -5.03 -0.95 -14.15
C GLY A 29 -4.50 -0.67 -15.55
N SER A 30 -3.53 0.25 -15.72
CA SER A 30 -2.97 0.59 -17.03
C SER A 30 -2.10 -0.51 -17.67
N TYR A 31 -1.54 -1.44 -16.87
CA TYR A 31 -0.73 -2.56 -17.37
C TYR A 31 -1.46 -3.91 -17.30
N GLY A 32 -2.40 -4.06 -16.37
CA GLY A 32 -3.16 -5.29 -16.17
C GLY A 32 -4.19 -5.15 -15.05
N VAL A 33 -4.98 -6.20 -14.81
CA VAL A 33 -6.09 -6.17 -13.82
C VAL A 33 -6.00 -7.31 -12.80
N GLU A 34 -4.89 -8.04 -12.76
CA GLU A 34 -4.70 -9.25 -11.96
C GLU A 34 -4.83 -8.98 -10.45
N LEU A 35 -4.47 -7.77 -10.02
CA LEU A 35 -4.58 -7.31 -8.62
C LEU A 35 -5.82 -6.46 -8.37
N SER A 36 -6.78 -6.46 -9.30
CA SER A 36 -8.05 -5.75 -9.10
C SER A 36 -8.74 -6.17 -7.81
N GLU A 37 -9.16 -5.18 -7.01
CA GLU A 37 -9.87 -5.38 -5.73
C GLU A 37 -8.95 -5.83 -4.59
N ARG A 38 -7.64 -5.99 -4.85
CA ARG A 38 -6.65 -6.32 -3.82
C ARG A 38 -6.20 -5.08 -3.09
N LYS A 39 -6.32 -5.10 -1.77
CA LYS A 39 -5.78 -4.10 -0.85
C LYS A 39 -4.41 -4.58 -0.39
N ILE A 40 -3.35 -3.89 -0.79
CA ILE A 40 -1.98 -4.25 -0.47
C ILE A 40 -1.41 -3.24 0.51
N VAL A 41 -0.88 -3.73 1.63
CA VAL A 41 -0.09 -2.92 2.57
C VAL A 41 1.38 -3.06 2.20
N LEU A 42 2.03 -1.95 1.85
CA LEU A 42 3.45 -1.91 1.55
C LEU A 42 4.21 -1.27 2.72
N CYS A 43 4.85 -2.11 3.52
CA CYS A 43 5.71 -1.74 4.62
C CYS A 43 7.14 -1.44 4.14
N VAL A 44 7.64 -0.24 4.39
CA VAL A 44 8.95 0.25 3.90
C VAL A 44 9.91 0.50 5.06
N ALA A 45 10.88 -0.39 5.25
CA ALA A 45 11.89 -0.24 6.29
C ALA A 45 13.04 0.70 5.88
N GLY A 46 13.81 1.18 6.86
CA GLY A 46 14.91 2.12 6.68
C GLY A 46 16.13 1.52 5.96
N SER A 47 16.14 1.57 4.63
CA SER A 47 17.27 1.18 3.78
C SER A 47 17.40 2.15 2.61
N VAL A 48 18.62 2.30 2.06
CA VAL A 48 18.88 3.09 0.85
C VAL A 48 18.03 2.60 -0.33
N ALA A 49 17.64 1.32 -0.36
CA ALA A 49 16.78 0.78 -1.41
C ALA A 49 15.30 1.25 -1.32
N ALA A 50 14.92 2.01 -0.28
CA ALA A 50 13.53 2.43 -0.06
C ALA A 50 12.94 3.26 -1.21
N TYR A 51 13.75 4.01 -1.97
CA TYR A 51 13.23 4.73 -3.14
C TYR A 51 12.59 3.79 -4.18
N LYS A 52 13.04 2.53 -4.27
CA LYS A 52 12.44 1.52 -5.17
C LYS A 52 11.05 1.07 -4.73
N ALA A 53 10.71 1.26 -3.45
CA ALA A 53 9.36 0.96 -2.96
C ALA A 53 8.31 1.89 -3.59
N ILE A 54 8.69 3.11 -3.99
CA ILE A 54 7.84 4.04 -4.75
C ILE A 54 7.47 3.42 -6.11
N GLU A 55 8.47 2.90 -6.83
CA GLU A 55 8.24 2.24 -8.13
C GLU A 55 7.40 0.97 -7.97
N LEU A 56 7.69 0.16 -6.93
CA LEU A 56 6.91 -1.03 -6.60
C LEU A 56 5.44 -0.70 -6.34
N ALA A 57 5.15 0.32 -5.53
CA ALA A 57 3.78 0.76 -5.26
C ALA A 57 3.04 1.12 -6.55
N ARG A 58 3.68 1.89 -7.42
CA ARG A 58 3.10 2.28 -8.71
C ARG A 58 2.90 1.08 -9.63
N LEU A 59 3.83 0.13 -9.67
CA LEU A 59 3.69 -1.09 -10.46
C LEU A 59 2.48 -1.91 -10.00
N LEU A 60 2.33 -2.14 -8.70
CA LEU A 60 1.17 -2.85 -8.13
C LEU A 60 -0.15 -2.16 -8.50
N MET A 61 -0.20 -0.82 -8.43
CA MET A 61 -1.37 -0.05 -8.86
C MET A 61 -1.65 -0.19 -10.36
N ARG A 62 -0.63 -0.18 -11.22
CA ARG A 62 -0.80 -0.39 -12.66
C ARG A 62 -1.40 -1.77 -12.99
N HIS A 63 -1.27 -2.74 -12.09
CA HIS A 63 -1.91 -4.06 -12.15
C HIS A 63 -3.25 -4.14 -11.40
N GLY A 64 -3.76 -3.02 -10.87
CA GLY A 64 -5.11 -2.88 -10.33
C GLY A 64 -5.24 -2.89 -8.80
N ALA A 65 -4.12 -2.93 -8.06
CA ALA A 65 -4.14 -2.93 -6.60
C ALA A 65 -4.48 -1.55 -6.00
N ASP A 66 -5.11 -1.54 -4.83
CA ASP A 66 -5.17 -0.38 -3.91
C ASP A 66 -4.03 -0.53 -2.89
N VAL A 67 -3.05 0.37 -2.91
CA VAL A 67 -1.81 0.22 -2.15
C VAL A 67 -1.73 1.25 -1.03
N THR A 68 -1.63 0.82 0.22
CA THR A 68 -1.39 1.72 1.36
C THR A 68 0.03 1.52 1.87
N CYS A 69 0.80 2.61 1.98
CA CYS A 69 2.17 2.53 2.49
C CYS A 69 2.22 2.71 4.01
N VAL A 70 3.04 1.89 4.65
CA VAL A 70 3.42 2.00 6.06
C VAL A 70 4.94 2.14 6.12
N THR A 71 5.46 3.08 6.90
CA THR A 71 6.88 3.41 6.89
C THR A 71 7.43 3.41 8.31
N SER A 72 8.64 2.85 8.49
CA SER A 72 9.39 3.02 9.74
C SER A 72 9.92 4.46 9.88
N ASP A 73 10.16 4.96 11.10
CA ASP A 73 10.81 6.26 11.31
C ASP A 73 12.17 6.37 10.60
N ALA A 74 12.92 5.26 10.53
CA ALA A 74 14.22 5.25 9.88
C ALA A 74 14.18 5.64 8.39
N VAL A 75 13.10 5.28 7.67
CA VAL A 75 13.00 5.59 6.23
C VAL A 75 12.60 7.04 5.97
N THR A 76 11.88 7.68 6.89
CA THR A 76 11.42 9.07 6.71
C THR A 76 12.58 10.07 6.64
N LYS A 77 13.75 9.68 7.17
CA LYS A 77 15.03 10.41 7.08
C LYS A 77 15.67 10.35 5.69
N LEU A 78 15.27 9.37 4.87
CA LEU A 78 15.81 9.15 3.51
C LEU A 78 14.80 9.54 2.43
N VAL A 79 13.53 9.18 2.63
CA VAL A 79 12.43 9.41 1.69
C VAL A 79 11.26 10.01 2.45
N GLN A 80 10.86 11.22 2.09
CA GLN A 80 9.72 11.88 2.75
C GLN A 80 8.42 11.08 2.51
N PRO A 81 7.53 10.98 3.52
CA PRO A 81 6.24 10.30 3.39
C PRO A 81 5.40 10.78 2.19
N ASP A 82 5.48 12.06 1.84
CA ASP A 82 4.74 12.63 0.71
C ASP A 82 5.05 11.98 -0.63
N TYR A 83 6.24 11.38 -0.81
CA TYR A 83 6.54 10.61 -2.03
C TYR A 83 5.71 9.32 -2.12
N PHE A 84 5.45 8.65 -0.99
CA PHE A 84 4.60 7.46 -0.97
C PHE A 84 3.12 7.83 -1.11
N LYS A 85 2.70 8.97 -0.57
CA LYS A 85 1.37 9.54 -0.79
C LYS A 85 1.16 9.90 -2.26
N TRP A 86 2.12 10.57 -2.87
CA TRP A 86 2.11 10.81 -4.31
C TRP A 86 2.08 9.50 -5.10
N ALA A 87 2.85 8.49 -4.70
CA ALA A 87 2.89 7.22 -5.43
C ALA A 87 1.52 6.51 -5.43
N THR A 88 0.85 6.50 -4.29
CA THR A 88 -0.35 5.68 -4.05
C THR A 88 -1.67 6.43 -4.14
N GLY A 89 -1.67 7.74 -3.92
CA GLY A 89 -2.86 8.54 -3.66
C GLY A 89 -3.50 8.29 -2.28
N ASN A 90 -2.84 7.51 -1.41
CA ASN A 90 -3.31 7.16 -0.07
C ASN A 90 -2.47 7.85 1.01
N GLU A 91 -3.07 8.12 2.17
CA GLU A 91 -2.31 8.58 3.33
C GLU A 91 -1.31 7.51 3.77
N VAL A 92 -0.16 7.97 4.26
CA VAL A 92 0.97 7.11 4.63
C VAL A 92 1.03 7.02 6.14
N ILE A 93 1.12 5.80 6.66
CA ILE A 93 1.19 5.56 8.11
C ILE A 93 2.66 5.56 8.52
N THR A 94 3.03 6.55 9.33
CA THR A 94 4.41 6.76 9.80
C THR A 94 4.58 6.51 11.31
N LYS A 95 3.47 6.37 12.04
CA LYS A 95 3.42 6.15 13.49
C LYS A 95 2.12 5.43 13.88
N LEU A 96 2.16 4.71 14.99
CA LEU A 96 0.97 4.14 15.62
C LEU A 96 0.36 5.19 16.55
N THR A 97 -0.96 5.39 16.47
CA THR A 97 -1.68 6.32 17.34
C THR A 97 -2.87 5.62 18.01
N GLY A 98 -3.65 6.39 18.78
CA GLY A 98 -4.92 5.92 19.34
C GLY A 98 -5.97 5.57 18.27
N GLU A 99 -5.71 5.88 17.00
CA GLU A 99 -6.56 5.52 15.88
C GLU A 99 -6.40 4.07 15.42
N LEU A 100 -5.58 3.26 16.09
CA LEU A 100 -5.46 1.81 15.89
C LEU A 100 -5.12 1.43 14.45
N GLU A 101 -4.18 2.14 13.82
CA GLU A 101 -3.83 1.96 12.40
C GLU A 101 -3.39 0.53 12.07
N HIS A 102 -2.60 -0.10 12.94
CA HIS A 102 -2.15 -1.48 12.78
C HIS A 102 -3.33 -2.47 12.82
N ILE A 103 -4.31 -2.27 13.70
CA ILE A 103 -5.52 -3.12 13.75
C ILE A 103 -6.37 -2.89 12.51
N LYS A 104 -6.59 -1.62 12.13
CA LYS A 104 -7.37 -1.28 10.94
C LYS A 104 -6.75 -1.95 9.71
N LEU A 105 -5.44 -1.87 9.51
CA LEU A 105 -4.79 -2.48 8.35
C LEU A 105 -4.66 -4.01 8.41
N ALA A 106 -4.38 -4.57 9.58
CA ALA A 106 -4.21 -6.02 9.77
C ALA A 106 -5.54 -6.78 9.90
N ASP A 107 -6.66 -6.08 10.06
CA ASP A 107 -7.99 -6.67 9.99
C ASP A 107 -8.21 -7.35 8.63
N TYR A 108 -8.66 -8.61 8.65
CA TYR A 108 -8.79 -9.49 7.48
C TYR A 108 -9.68 -8.93 6.35
N ASN A 109 -10.47 -7.88 6.62
CA ASN A 109 -11.30 -7.21 5.62
C ASN A 109 -10.66 -5.96 4.99
N GLN A 110 -9.48 -5.56 5.47
CA GLN A 110 -8.81 -4.31 5.09
C GLN A 110 -7.48 -4.51 4.36
N SER A 111 -6.86 -5.68 4.46
CA SER A 111 -5.71 -6.07 3.62
C SER A 111 -5.85 -7.49 3.07
N ASP A 112 -5.51 -7.68 1.80
CA ASP A 112 -5.38 -8.99 1.13
C ASP A 112 -3.93 -9.50 1.16
N LEU A 113 -2.97 -8.58 1.26
CA LEU A 113 -1.53 -8.88 1.21
C LEU A 113 -0.72 -7.80 1.94
N ILE A 114 0.27 -8.24 2.71
CA ILE A 114 1.28 -7.38 3.33
C ILE A 114 2.63 -7.68 2.67
N ILE A 115 3.30 -6.63 2.20
CA ILE A 115 4.64 -6.70 1.60
C ILE A 115 5.58 -5.86 2.46
N VAL A 116 6.69 -6.45 2.91
CA VAL A 116 7.79 -5.69 3.53
C VAL A 116 8.90 -5.52 2.50
N TYR A 117 9.06 -4.32 1.96
CA TYR A 117 10.12 -4.01 1.01
C TYR A 117 10.61 -2.56 1.13
N PRO A 118 11.92 -2.33 1.33
CA PRO A 118 12.92 -3.33 1.67
C PRO A 118 12.70 -3.89 3.09
N ALA A 119 12.98 -5.18 3.30
CA ALA A 119 12.96 -5.79 4.62
C ALA A 119 14.37 -5.76 5.23
N THR A 120 14.63 -4.79 6.11
CA THR A 120 15.94 -4.70 6.80
C THR A 120 16.13 -5.83 7.80
N ALA A 121 17.38 -6.13 8.16
CA ALA A 121 17.68 -7.10 9.22
C ALA A 121 17.03 -6.72 10.57
N ASN A 122 16.94 -5.43 10.89
CA ASN A 122 16.24 -4.94 12.08
C ASN A 122 14.74 -5.29 12.04
N THR A 123 14.06 -4.99 10.93
CA THR A 123 12.64 -5.34 10.76
C THR A 123 12.42 -6.86 10.81
N LEU A 124 13.24 -7.65 10.11
CA LEU A 124 13.14 -9.11 10.15
C LEU A 124 13.38 -9.68 11.55
N GLY A 125 14.38 -9.15 12.27
CA GLY A 125 14.67 -9.55 13.64
C GLY A 125 13.51 -9.25 14.59
N LYS A 126 12.88 -8.07 14.47
CA LYS A 126 11.71 -7.70 15.25
C LYS A 126 10.52 -8.62 14.97
N LEU A 127 10.19 -8.84 13.70
CA LEU A 127 9.13 -9.76 13.28
C LEU A 127 9.37 -11.18 13.78
N ALA A 128 10.60 -11.70 13.67
CA ALA A 128 10.95 -13.05 14.12
C ALA A 128 10.83 -13.24 15.63
N ASN A 129 10.98 -12.17 16.42
CA ASN A 129 10.93 -12.20 17.89
C ASN A 129 9.62 -11.63 18.46
N GLY A 130 8.65 -11.27 17.61
CA GLY A 130 7.38 -10.69 18.07
C GLY A 130 7.53 -9.33 18.74
N ILE A 131 8.53 -8.53 18.33
CA ILE A 131 8.72 -7.16 18.81
C ILE A 131 7.94 -6.22 17.91
N ASP A 132 6.93 -5.55 18.46
CA ASP A 132 6.01 -4.64 17.77
C ASP A 132 6.09 -3.21 18.34
N ASP A 133 7.27 -2.61 18.23
CA ASP A 133 7.58 -1.25 18.71
C ASP A 133 7.68 -0.21 17.57
N THR A 134 7.43 -0.64 16.32
CA THR A 134 7.43 0.21 15.12
C THR A 134 6.14 0.04 14.32
N PRO A 135 5.79 0.98 13.43
CA PRO A 135 4.57 0.83 12.60
C PRO A 135 4.59 -0.34 11.61
N ILE A 136 5.79 -0.86 11.31
CA ILE A 136 6.04 -2.06 10.50
C ILE A 136 6.37 -3.20 11.46
#